data_AF-A0A6N9CDL1-F1
#
_entry.id   AF-A0A6N9CDL1-F1
#
_cell.length_a   1.000
_cell.length_b   1.000
_cell.length_c   1.000
_cell.angle_alpha   90.00
_cell.angle_beta   90.00
_cell.angle_gamma   90.00
#
_symmetry.space_group_name_H-M   'P 1'
#
loop_
_entity.id
_entity.type
_entity.pdbx_description
1 polymer ?
#
loop_
_entity_poly.entity_id
_entity_poly.type
_entity_poly.pdbx_seq_one_letter_code
_entity_poly.pdbx_strand_id
1 'polypeptide(L)' 'DLGMEMLRRFAADVADIGEIESPPRMESRSMFMILTPKSEK' A
#
# COMPACT_ATOMS: atom_id res chain seq x y z
N ASP A 1 10.96 -8.49 7.56
CA ASP A 1 9.77 -8.94 6.81
C ASP A 1 8.41 -8.49 7.35
N LEU A 2 8.26 -8.14 8.63
CA LEU A 2 6.96 -7.76 9.20
C LEU A 2 6.31 -6.54 8.52
N GLY A 3 7.07 -5.46 8.28
CA GLY A 3 6.52 -4.24 7.68
C GLY A 3 5.99 -4.44 6.25
N MET A 4 6.67 -5.25 5.45
CA MET A 4 6.27 -5.55 4.07
C MET A 4 4.97 -6.33 4.05
N GLU A 5 4.86 -7.33 4.91
CA GLU A 5 3.65 -8.15 5.00
C GLU A 5 2.46 -7.35 5.55
N MET A 6 2.71 -6.45 6.51
CA MET A 6 1.68 -5.58 7.08
C MET A 6 1.10 -4.63 6.03
N LEU A 7 1.96 -3.99 5.22
CA LEU A 7 1.50 -3.15 4.10
C LEU A 7 0.78 -3.97 3.01
N ARG A 8 1.22 -5.19 2.72
CA ARG A 8 0.53 -6.09 1.77
C ARG A 8 -0.86 -6.51 2.26
N ARG A 9 -1.00 -6.82 3.55
CA ARG A 9 -2.31 -7.14 4.16
C ARG A 9 -3.23 -5.93 4.10
N PHE A 10 -2.73 -4.76 4.49
CA PHE A 10 -3.50 -3.52 4.39
C PHE A 10 -3.98 -3.23 2.97
N ALA A 11 -3.12 -3.43 1.96
CA ALA A 11 -3.51 -3.27 0.55
C ALA A 11 -4.59 -4.27 0.11
N ALA A 12 -4.55 -5.51 0.60
CA ALA A 12 -5.58 -6.51 0.33
C ALA A 12 -6.92 -6.15 0.99
N ASP A 13 -6.88 -5.62 2.21
CA ASP A 13 -8.07 -5.24 2.98
C ASP A 13 -8.83 -4.06 2.35
N VAL A 14 -8.14 -3.18 1.62
CA VAL A 14 -8.73 -2.00 0.95
C VAL A 14 -8.80 -2.16 -0.58
N ALA A 15 -8.59 -3.36 -1.10
CA ALA A 15 -8.53 -3.64 -2.54
C ALA A 15 -9.88 -3.46 -3.25
N ASP A 16 -10.99 -3.33 -2.52
CA ASP A 16 -12.31 -3.02 -3.03
C ASP A 16 -12.44 -1.55 -3.44
N ILE A 17 -11.92 -0.62 -2.61
CA ILE A 17 -12.04 0.83 -2.77
C ILE A 17 -10.77 1.54 -3.26
N GLY A 18 -9.60 0.87 -3.22
CA GLY A 18 -8.31 1.44 -3.60
C GLY A 18 -7.51 0.57 -4.59
N GLU A 19 -6.60 1.20 -5.32
CA GLU A 19 -5.61 0.56 -6.19
C GLU A 19 -4.19 0.92 -5.76
N ILE A 20 -3.23 0.01 -5.94
CA ILE A 20 -1.82 0.27 -5.60
C ILE A 20 -1.20 1.15 -6.69
N GLU A 21 -0.83 2.38 -6.34
CA GLU A 21 -0.10 3.29 -7.22
C GLU A 21 1.41 3.03 -7.15
N SER A 22 1.94 2.86 -5.94
CA SER A 22 3.34 2.50 -5.73
C SER A 22 3.48 1.32 -4.78
N PRO A 23 4.27 0.29 -5.13
CA PRO A 23 4.48 -0.85 -4.25
C PRO A 23 5.23 -0.44 -2.98
N PRO A 24 5.13 -1.26 -1.91
CA PRO A 24 5.85 -0.99 -0.67
C PRO A 24 7.37 -0.90 -0.91
N ARG A 25 7.98 0.20 -0.46
CA ARG A 25 9.43 0.44 -0.59
C ARG A 25 10.01 1.03 0.69
N MET A 26 11.31 0.79 0.89
CA MET A 26 12.08 1.42 1.96
C MET A 26 12.57 2.78 1.48
N GLU A 27 12.28 3.83 2.26
CA GLU A 27 12.91 5.14 2.09
C GLU A 27 13.50 5.57 3.42
N SER A 28 14.82 5.74 3.41
CA SER A 28 15.66 5.94 4.59
C SER A 28 15.47 4.82 5.62
N ARG A 29 14.59 5.01 6.61
CA ARG A 29 14.35 4.10 7.75
C ARG A 29 12.90 3.68 7.87
N SER A 30 12.05 4.13 6.93
CA SER A 30 10.61 3.88 6.93
C SER A 30 10.22 3.07 5.71
N MET A 31 9.26 2.17 5.89
CA MET A 31 8.61 1.49 4.78
C MET A 31 7.27 2.15 4.50
N PHE A 32 6.97 2.43 3.24
CA PHE A 32 5.73 3.06 2.84
C PHE A 32 5.26 2.54 1.48
N MET A 33 3.98 2.75 1.22
CA MET A 33 3.24 2.33 0.02
C MET A 33 2.31 3.48 -0.36
N ILE A 34 2.02 3.64 -1.65
CA ILE A 34 1.05 4.64 -2.14
C ILE A 34 -0.16 3.90 -2.72
N LEU A 35 -1.34 4.28 -2.25
CA LEU A 35 -2.63 3.77 -2.68
C LEU A 35 -3.47 4.94 -3.19
N THR A 36 -4.25 4.70 -4.23
CA THR A 36 -5.11 5.70 -4.86
C THR A 36 -6.54 5.19 -4.86
N PRO A 37 -7.54 6.01 -4.47
CA PRO A 37 -8.93 5.57 -4.42
C PRO A 37 -9.47 5.35 -5.84
N LYS A 38 -10.22 4.26 -6.03
CA LYS A 38 -10.84 3.95 -7.33
C LYS A 38 -11.94 4.94 -7.74
N SER A 39 -12.46 5.70 -6.78
CA SER A 39 -13.59 6.61 -6.97
C SER A 39 -13.16 8.02 -7.42
N GLU A 40 -11.88 8.37 -7.37
CA GLU A 40 -11.37 9.70 -7.80
C GLU A 40 -10.90 9.72 -9.28
N LYS A 41 -11.50 8.90 -10.15
CA LYS A 41 -11.35 9.03 -11.62
C LYS A 41 -12.59 9.63 -12.25
#